data_AF-A0A3D4T705-F1
#
_entry.id   AF-A0A3D4T705-F1
#
_cell.length_a   1.000
_cell.length_b   1.000
_cell.length_c   1.000
_cell.angle_alpha   90.00
_cell.angle_beta   90.00
_cell.angle_gamma   90.00
#
_symmetry.space_group_name_H-M   'P 1'
#
loop_
_entity.id
_entity.type
_entity.pdbx_description
1 polymer ?
#
loop_
_entity_poly.entity_id
_entity_poly.type
_entity_poly.pdbx_seq_one_letter_code
_entity_poly.pdbx_strand_id
1 'polypeptide(L)' 'EISDPPITTIVQDTDQLGKRSVDVLMDLINNNTGKIHEYTIPVKLSVRGSTD' A
#
# COMPACT_ATOMS: atom_id res chain seq x y z
N GLU A 1 20.22 -10.28 -8.08
CA GLU A 1 19.18 -9.29 -8.46
C GLU A 1 18.43 -9.79 -9.68
N ILE A 2 17.18 -9.35 -9.86
CA ILE A 2 16.30 -9.77 -10.97
C ILE A 2 16.32 -8.79 -12.16
N SER A 3 17.05 -7.68 -12.05
CA SER A 3 17.32 -6.72 -13.12
C SER A 3 18.72 -6.12 -12.95
N ASP A 4 19.37 -5.76 -14.07
CA ASP A 4 20.65 -5.05 -14.10
C ASP A 4 20.60 -3.92 -15.14
N PRO A 5 20.64 -2.63 -14.73
CA PRO A 5 20.75 -2.19 -13.35
C PRO A 5 19.48 -2.47 -12.53
N PRO A 6 19.56 -2.46 -11.20
CA PRO A 6 18.41 -2.63 -10.33
C PRO A 6 17.39 -1.48 -10.53
N ILE A 7 16.11 -1.82 -10.73
CA ILE A 7 15.07 -0.83 -11.04
C ILE A 7 14.65 0.01 -9.83
N THR A 8 14.73 1.33 -9.96
CA THR A 8 14.11 2.32 -9.07
C THR A 8 12.60 2.17 -9.11
N THR A 9 11.94 2.10 -7.95
CA THR A 9 10.51 1.83 -7.90
C THR A 9 9.82 2.49 -6.71
N ILE A 10 8.51 2.68 -6.82
CA ILE A 10 7.63 3.04 -5.71
C ILE A 10 7.24 1.76 -4.98
N VAL A 11 7.69 1.62 -3.75
CA VAL A 11 7.34 0.53 -2.85
C VAL A 11 6.03 0.87 -2.15
N GLN A 12 5.04 0.02 -2.36
CA GLN A 12 3.75 0.06 -1.65
C GLN A 12 3.84 -0.78 -0.38
N ASP A 13 3.28 -0.30 0.73
CA ASP A 13 3.15 -1.07 1.96
C ASP A 13 1.94 -2.03 1.85
N THR A 14 2.17 -3.18 1.22
CA THR A 14 1.13 -4.18 0.95
C THR A 14 0.60 -4.84 2.22
N ASP A 15 1.40 -4.91 3.27
CA ASP A 15 1.00 -5.46 4.56
C ASP A 15 -0.02 -4.53 5.23
N GLN A 16 0.25 -3.22 5.24
CA GLN A 16 -0.74 -2.24 5.70
C GLN A 16 -1.99 -2.21 4.82
N LEU A 17 -1.84 -2.32 3.50
CA LEU A 17 -2.97 -2.39 2.58
C LEU A 17 -3.89 -3.57 2.91
N GLY A 18 -3.31 -4.76 3.12
CA GLY A 18 -4.06 -5.95 3.52
C GLY A 18 -4.76 -5.74 4.86
N LYS A 19 -4.05 -5.24 5.87
CA LYS A 19 -4.61 -4.99 7.20
C LYS A 19 -5.80 -4.02 7.15
N ARG A 20 -5.64 -2.87 6.47
CA ARG A 20 -6.72 -1.88 6.33
C ARG A 20 -7.90 -2.40 5.53
N SER A 21 -7.66 -3.22 4.53
CA SER A 21 -8.74 -3.84 3.75
C SER A 21 -9.60 -4.76 4.63
N VAL A 22 -8.98 -5.53 5.53
CA VAL A 22 -9.70 -6.37 6.49
C VAL A 22 -10.47 -5.52 7.50
N ASP A 23 -9.86 -4.45 8.05
CA ASP A 23 -10.53 -3.53 8.97
C ASP A 23 -11.82 -2.97 8.34
N VAL A 24 -11.73 -2.47 7.10
CA VAL A 24 -12.88 -1.94 6.35
C VAL A 24 -13.93 -3.02 6.10
N LEU A 25 -13.52 -4.22 5.70
CA LEU A 25 -14.45 -5.33 5.50
C LEU A 25 -15.22 -5.66 6.79
N MET A 26 -14.54 -5.68 7.94
CA MET A 26 -15.19 -5.94 9.22
C MET A 26 -16.14 -4.81 9.63
N ASP A 27 -15.79 -3.55 9.36
CA ASP A 27 -16.70 -2.43 9.58
C ASP A 27 -17.97 -2.55 8.73
N LEU A 28 -17.84 -2.96 7.46
CA LEU A 28 -18.97 -3.21 6.56
C LEU A 28 -19.87 -4.35 7.06
N ILE A 29 -19.29 -5.48 7.48
CA ILE A 29 -20.03 -6.63 8.03
C ILE A 29 -20.83 -6.23 9.28
N ASN A 30 -20.27 -5.36 10.12
CA ASN A 30 -20.89 -4.91 11.37
C ASN A 30 -21.86 -3.74 11.21
N ASN A 31 -22.22 -3.37 9.97
CA ASN A 31 -23.07 -2.21 9.64
C ASN A 31 -22.54 -0.87 10.20
N ASN A 32 -21.23 -0.75 10.38
CA ASN A 32 -20.56 0.49 10.80
C ASN A 32 -20.28 1.41 9.60
N THR A 33 -21.27 1.57 8.72
CA THR A 33 -21.14 2.23 7.41
C THR A 33 -21.25 3.75 7.46
N GLY A 34 -21.45 4.34 8.64
CA GLY A 34 -21.64 5.78 8.84
C GLY A 34 -20.38 6.63 8.65
N LYS A 35 -19.22 6.02 8.40
CA LYS A 35 -17.96 6.73 8.13
C LYS A 35 -17.52 6.42 6.69
N ILE A 36 -17.27 7.45 5.91
CA ILE A 36 -16.54 7.29 4.64
C ILE A 36 -15.18 6.68 4.98
N HIS A 37 -14.93 5.48 4.46
CA HIS A 37 -13.68 4.75 4.68
C HIS A 37 -12.63 5.18 3.64
N GLU A 38 -12.15 6.41 3.75
CA GLU A 38 -11.01 6.88 2.95
C GLU A 38 -9.72 6.70 3.75
N TYR A 39 -8.82 5.87 3.23
CA TYR A 39 -7.52 5.60 3.84
C TYR A 39 -6.43 5.82 2.80
N THR A 40 -5.49 6.70 3.12
CA THR A 40 -4.26 6.89 2.34
C THR A 40 -3.14 6.10 2.99
N ILE A 41 -2.53 5.18 2.24
CA ILE A 41 -1.37 4.43 2.69
C ILE A 41 -0.13 5.06 2.05
N PRO A 42 0.85 5.51 2.85
CA PRO A 42 2.05 6.16 2.32
C PRO A 42 2.88 5.14 1.54
N VAL A 43 3.44 5.61 0.43
CA VAL A 43 4.39 4.84 -0.39
C VAL A 43 5.82 5.33 -0.14
N LYS A 44 6.81 4.54 -0.54
CA LYS A 44 8.23 4.90 -0.43
C LYS A 44 8.90 4.82 -1.79
N LEU A 45 9.66 5.85 -2.17
CA LEU A 45 10.54 5.77 -3.32
C LEU A 45 11.79 4.97 -2.94
N SER A 46 12.04 3.87 -3.63
CA SER A 46 13.28 3.09 -3.56
C SER A 46 14.12 3.43 -4.77
N VAL A 47 15.01 4.42 -4.64
CA VAL A 47 16.00 4.75 -5.67
C VAL A 47 17.04 3.63 -5.78
N ARG A 48 17.33 3.24 -7.02
CA ARG A 48 18.30 2.19 -7.38
C ARG A 48 19.05 2.60 -8.66
N GLY A 49 19.80 1.68 -9.26
CA GLY A 49 20.71 1.96 -10.38
C GLY A 49 20.07 2.36 -11.70
N SER A 50 18.73 2.35 -11.82
CA SER A 50 18.04 2.74 -13.06
C SER A 50 17.63 4.22 -13.12
N THR A 51 18.04 5.05 -12.17
CA THR A 51 17.69 6.48 -12.12
C THR A 51 18.88 7.28 -11.58
N ASP A 52 19.25 8.33 -12.30
CA ASP A 52 20.37 9.24 -12.01
C ASP A 52 19.96 10.42 -11.12
#